data_AF-A0A8H7SCG6-F1
#
_entry.id   AF-A0A8H7SCG6-F1
#
_cell.length_a   1.000
_cell.length_b   1.000
_cell.length_c   1.000
_cell.angle_alpha   90.00
_cell.angle_beta   90.00
_cell.angle_gamma   90.00
#
_symmetry.space_group_name_H-M   'P 1'
#
loop_
_entity.id
_entity.type
_entity.pdbx_description
1 polymer ?
#
loop_
_entity_poly.entity_id
_entity_poly.type
_entity_poly.pdbx_seq_one_letter_code
_entity_poly.pdbx_strand_id
1 'polypeptide(L)'
;MAMYPIEKHGDAVYELIGDPQTPKEHAEFLSRVLGRKIIYEKIAQEQSYKTMIKTGMPHLFAFNGIQLSGMLLNLPTTPGISILLGRQPQTMEQWVEENKNVF
;
A
#
# COMPACT_ATOMS: atom_id res chain seq x y z
N MET A 1 35.13 -1.42 9.52
CA MET A 1 34.96 -0.38 8.48
C MET A 1 33.51 -0.41 8.04
N ALA A 2 32.84 0.74 7.99
CA ALA A 2 31.53 0.81 7.35
C ALA A 2 31.75 0.73 5.84
N MET A 3 31.11 -0.24 5.19
CA MET A 3 31.20 -0.45 3.74
C MET A 3 30.44 0.66 2.99
N TYR A 4 30.91 1.05 1.81
CA TYR A 4 30.17 1.99 0.97
C TYR A 4 28.83 1.37 0.53
N PRO A 5 27.75 2.17 0.33
CA PRO A 5 26.43 1.64 0.00
C PRO A 5 26.42 0.67 -1.19
N ILE A 6 27.25 0.93 -2.22
CA ILE A 6 27.38 0.04 -3.38
C ILE A 6 28.10 -1.26 -3.07
N GLU A 7 29.12 -1.24 -2.22
CA GLU A 7 29.83 -2.45 -1.78
C GLU A 7 28.90 -3.37 -0.97
N LYS A 8 27.91 -2.79 -0.28
CA LYS A 8 26.94 -3.50 0.57
C LYS A 8 25.76 -4.07 -0.21
N HIS A 9 25.27 -3.33 -1.20
CA HIS A 9 24.03 -3.67 -1.89
C HIS A 9 24.22 -4.15 -3.33
N GLY A 10 25.36 -3.84 -3.98
CA GLY A 10 25.62 -4.21 -5.36
C GLY A 10 24.47 -3.86 -6.29
N ASP A 11 24.16 -4.77 -7.23
CA ASP A 11 23.00 -4.70 -8.13
C ASP A 11 21.79 -5.51 -7.58
N ALA A 12 21.66 -5.62 -6.26
CA ALA A 12 20.60 -6.41 -5.64
C ALA A 12 19.21 -5.73 -5.73
N VAL A 13 18.18 -6.55 -5.92
CA VAL A 13 16.77 -6.13 -5.86
C VAL A 13 16.16 -6.65 -4.56
N TYR A 14 15.51 -5.76 -3.81
CA TYR A 14 14.81 -6.10 -2.57
C TYR A 14 13.32 -5.88 -2.74
N GLU A 15 12.53 -6.93 -2.51
CA GLU A 15 11.09 -6.80 -2.33
C GLU A 15 10.82 -6.29 -0.91
N LEU A 16 10.08 -5.18 -0.79
CA LEU A 16 9.84 -4.48 0.48
C LEU A 16 8.33 -4.26 0.68
N ILE A 17 7.71 -5.22 1.35
CA ILE A 17 6.30 -5.19 1.76
C ILE A 17 6.28 -5.07 3.29
N GLY A 18 5.63 -4.01 3.78
CA GLY A 18 5.56 -3.68 5.21
C GLY A 18 4.35 -4.27 5.91
N ASP A 19 3.21 -3.58 5.83
CA ASP A 19 1.97 -3.91 6.53
C ASP A 19 0.83 -4.13 5.52
N PRO A 20 0.74 -5.32 4.90
CA PRO A 20 -0.31 -5.61 3.92
C PRO A 20 -1.67 -5.71 4.63
N GLN A 21 -2.64 -4.95 4.14
CA GLN A 21 -4.01 -4.95 4.65
C GLN A 21 -5.00 -5.29 3.55
N THR A 22 -6.05 -6.01 3.90
CA THR A 22 -7.22 -6.16 3.03
C THR A 22 -7.97 -4.83 2.91
N PRO A 23 -8.74 -4.61 1.83
CA PRO A 23 -9.56 -3.41 1.69
C PRO A 23 -10.54 -3.19 2.85
N LYS A 24 -11.01 -4.28 3.47
CA LYS A 24 -11.92 -4.22 4.62
C LYS A 24 -11.19 -3.74 5.88
N GLU A 25 -10.04 -4.34 6.20
CA GLU A 25 -9.20 -3.90 7.33
C GLU A 25 -8.79 -2.44 7.17
N HIS A 26 -8.45 -2.02 5.95
CA HIS A 26 -8.08 -0.64 5.66
C HIS A 26 -9.24 0.34 5.95
N ALA A 27 -10.48 0.01 5.58
CA ALA A 27 -11.65 0.84 5.90
C ALA A 27 -11.96 0.88 7.41
N GLU A 28 -11.84 -0.24 8.11
CA GLU A 28 -12.02 -0.32 9.57
C GLU A 28 -10.98 0.55 10.28
N PHE A 29 -9.72 0.41 9.87
CA PHE A 29 -8.60 1.18 10.38
C PHE A 29 -8.78 2.69 10.15
N LEU A 30 -9.02 3.11 8.91
CA LEU A 30 -9.23 4.52 8.57
C LEU A 30 -10.42 5.11 9.33
N SER A 31 -11.46 4.30 9.58
CA SER A 31 -12.60 4.75 10.38
C SER A 31 -12.22 5.10 11.81
N ARG A 32 -11.33 4.32 12.42
CA ARG A 32 -10.84 4.57 13.80
C ARG A 32 -9.98 5.82 13.85
N VAL A 33 -8.98 5.95 12.97
CA VAL A 33 -8.02 7.07 13.03
C VAL A 33 -8.65 8.39 12.63
N LEU A 34 -9.54 8.40 11.64
CA LEU A 34 -10.19 9.63 11.18
C LEU A 34 -11.45 9.99 11.97
N GLY A 35 -11.88 9.16 12.92
CA GLY A 35 -13.06 9.41 13.75
C GLY A 35 -14.40 9.48 12.98
N ARG A 36 -14.45 8.97 11.74
CA ARG A 36 -15.64 8.95 10.88
C ARG A 36 -15.83 7.58 10.25
N LYS A 37 -17.09 7.14 10.08
CA LYS A 37 -17.39 5.83 9.49
C LYS A 37 -17.01 5.81 8.00
N ILE A 38 -16.12 4.90 7.61
CA ILE A 38 -15.75 4.59 6.24
C ILE A 38 -16.17 3.14 5.95
N ILE A 39 -16.89 2.93 4.85
CA ILE A 39 -17.45 1.63 4.49
C ILE A 39 -16.74 1.12 3.24
N TYR A 40 -16.20 -0.10 3.32
CA TYR A 40 -15.74 -0.80 2.13
C TYR A 40 -16.92 -1.40 1.36
N GLU A 41 -17.04 -1.04 0.08
CA GLU A 41 -18.00 -1.62 -0.86
C GLU A 41 -17.25 -2.34 -1.98
N LYS A 42 -17.56 -3.62 -2.19
CA LYS A 42 -17.04 -4.37 -3.33
C LYS A 42 -17.93 -4.11 -4.55
N ILE A 43 -17.41 -3.40 -5.53
CA ILE A 43 -18.07 -3.14 -6.82
C ILE A 43 -17.47 -3.98 -7.95
N ALA A 44 -18.17 -4.08 -9.08
CA ALA A 44 -17.66 -4.76 -10.27
C ALA A 44 -16.42 -4.05 -10.84
N GLN A 45 -15.46 -4.82 -11.35
CA GLN A 45 -14.20 -4.29 -11.90
C GLN A 45 -14.42 -3.25 -13.01
N GLU A 46 -15.38 -3.49 -13.90
CA GLU A 46 -15.77 -2.56 -14.95
C GLU A 46 -16.30 -1.23 -14.39
N GLN A 47 -17.02 -1.29 -13.27
CA GLN A 47 -17.53 -0.11 -12.58
C GLN A 47 -16.40 0.67 -11.89
N SER A 48 -15.43 -0.02 -11.28
CA SER A 48 -14.22 0.60 -10.74
C SER A 48 -13.42 1.31 -11.83
N TYR A 49 -13.22 0.66 -12.97
CA TYR A 49 -12.55 1.25 -14.14
C TYR A 49 -13.25 2.53 -14.61
N LYS A 50 -14.58 2.47 -14.82
CA LYS A 50 -15.37 3.65 -15.24
C LYS A 50 -15.25 4.80 -14.23
N THR A 51 -15.24 4.47 -12.94
CA THR A 51 -15.06 5.46 -11.87
C THR A 51 -13.69 6.12 -11.96
N MET A 52 -12.61 5.36 -12.14
CA MET A 52 -11.26 5.89 -12.30
C MET A 52 -11.12 6.81 -13.53
N ILE A 53 -11.69 6.41 -14.68
CA ILE A 53 -11.68 7.26 -15.89
C ILE A 53 -12.43 8.57 -15.63
N LYS A 54 -13.57 8.51 -14.94
CA LYS A 54 -14.39 9.69 -14.63
C LYS A 54 -13.66 10.69 -13.72
N THR A 55 -12.75 10.24 -12.87
CA THR A 55 -11.91 11.12 -12.02
C THR A 55 -10.70 11.70 -12.76
N GLY A 56 -10.55 11.41 -14.06
CA GLY A 56 -9.45 11.91 -14.89
C GLY A 56 -8.21 11.02 -14.88
N MET A 57 -8.29 9.81 -14.33
CA MET A 57 -7.17 8.86 -14.40
C MET A 57 -6.89 8.48 -15.86
N PRO A 58 -5.62 8.51 -16.33
CA PRO A 58 -5.32 8.09 -17.69
C PRO A 58 -5.65 6.62 -17.92
N HIS A 59 -6.13 6.31 -19.13
CA HIS A 59 -6.64 4.99 -19.50
C HIS A 59 -5.75 3.82 -19.05
N LEU A 60 -4.45 3.87 -19.38
CA LEU A 60 -3.51 2.79 -19.09
C LEU A 60 -3.33 2.55 -17.59
N PHE A 61 -3.36 3.62 -16.77
CA PHE A 61 -3.27 3.48 -15.32
C PHE A 61 -4.54 2.86 -14.75
N ALA A 62 -5.71 3.29 -15.19
CA ALA A 62 -6.98 2.72 -14.75
C ALA A 62 -7.09 1.24 -15.14
N PHE A 63 -6.74 0.89 -16.38
CA PHE A 63 -6.79 -0.48 -16.87
C PHE A 63 -5.83 -1.39 -16.10
N ASN A 64 -4.55 -1.00 -15.98
CA ASN A 64 -3.56 -1.79 -15.25
C ASN A 64 -3.88 -1.89 -13.76
N GLY A 65 -4.41 -0.83 -13.15
CA GLY A 65 -4.83 -0.84 -11.75
C GLY A 65 -5.88 -1.90 -11.46
N ILE A 66 -6.88 -2.06 -12.35
CA ILE A 66 -7.90 -3.10 -12.22
C ILE A 66 -7.34 -4.51 -12.43
N GLN A 67 -6.41 -4.69 -13.37
CA GLN A 67 -5.75 -5.98 -13.59
C GLN A 67 -4.93 -6.40 -12.37
N LEU A 68 -4.23 -5.45 -11.75
CA LEU A 68 -3.36 -5.71 -10.60
C LEU A 68 -4.10 -5.77 -9.27
N SER A 69 -5.29 -5.16 -9.15
CA SER A 69 -5.98 -5.02 -7.85
C SER A 69 -6.28 -6.36 -7.17
N GLY A 70 -6.49 -7.42 -7.95
CA GLY A 70 -6.69 -8.77 -7.41
C GLY A 70 -5.39 -9.46 -6.98
N MET A 71 -4.27 -9.14 -7.63
CA MET A 71 -2.96 -9.77 -7.37
C MET A 71 -2.31 -9.24 -6.09
N LEU A 72 -2.63 -8.00 -5.71
CA LEU A 72 -2.09 -7.36 -4.50
C LEU A 72 -2.84 -7.79 -3.22
N LEU A 73 -3.95 -8.51 -3.34
CA LEU A 73 -4.66 -9.07 -2.20
C LEU A 73 -3.87 -10.27 -1.67
N ASN A 74 -3.46 -10.20 -0.40
CA ASN A 74 -2.74 -11.24 0.34
C ASN A 74 -1.23 -11.36 0.08
N LEU A 75 -0.57 -10.28 -0.33
CA LEU A 75 0.90 -10.27 -0.31
C LEU A 75 1.40 -10.40 1.14
N PRO A 76 2.39 -11.26 1.42
CA PRO A 76 2.95 -11.39 2.75
C PRO A 76 3.87 -10.20 3.07
N THR A 77 3.97 -9.84 4.35
CA THR A 77 5.05 -8.96 4.82
C THR A 77 6.39 -9.61 4.51
N THR A 78 7.30 -8.84 3.90
CA THR A 78 8.66 -9.30 3.62
C THR A 78 9.59 -8.97 4.79
N PRO A 79 10.63 -9.78 5.06
CA PRO A 79 11.60 -9.48 6.10
C PRO A 79 12.59 -8.38 5.70
N GLY A 80 12.59 -7.92 4.44
CA GLY A 80 13.59 -7.02 3.87
C GLY A 80 13.73 -5.71 4.64
N ILE A 81 12.61 -5.10 5.07
CA ILE A 81 12.63 -3.85 5.84
C ILE A 81 13.36 -4.06 7.17
N SER A 82 13.05 -5.14 7.89
CA SER A 82 13.68 -5.47 9.17
C SER A 82 15.16 -5.82 9.03
N ILE A 83 15.53 -6.55 7.98
CA ILE A 83 16.94 -6.92 7.70
C ILE A 83 17.77 -5.68 7.33
N LEU A 84 17.25 -4.81 6.46
CA LEU A 84 18.01 -3.70 5.91
C LEU A 84 18.10 -2.52 6.87
N LEU A 85 17.02 -2.25 7.63
CA LEU A 85 16.90 -1.06 8.47
C LEU A 85 17.02 -1.35 9.97
N GLY A 86 17.03 -2.62 10.39
CA GLY A 86 17.12 -2.98 11.82
C GLY A 86 15.88 -2.62 12.64
N ARG A 87 14.75 -2.35 11.99
CA ARG A 87 13.46 -2.03 12.63
C ARG A 87 12.31 -2.71 11.91
N GLN A 88 11.22 -2.94 12.63
CA GLN A 88 9.98 -3.42 12.00
C GLN A 88 9.45 -2.39 10.98
N PRO A 89 8.72 -2.83 9.95
CA PRO A 89 8.02 -1.92 9.06
C PRO A 89 7.05 -1.03 9.84
N GLN A 90 6.86 0.20 9.35
CA GLN A 90 5.82 1.07 9.85
C GLN A 90 4.46 0.46 9.47
N THR A 91 3.51 0.47 10.39
CA THR A 91 2.13 0.04 10.08
C THR A 91 1.39 1.14 9.32
N MET A 92 0.36 0.76 8.55
CA MET A 92 -0.53 1.75 7.93
C MET A 92 -1.17 2.66 8.98
N GLU A 93 -1.40 2.12 10.19
CA GLU A 93 -1.94 2.85 11.33
C GLU A 93 -1.04 3.98 11.82
N GLN A 94 0.24 3.68 12.02
CA GLN A 94 1.23 4.68 12.39
C GLN A 94 1.33 5.76 11.32
N TRP A 95 1.36 5.37 10.04
CA TRP A 95 1.51 6.32 8.95
C TRP A 95 0.31 7.28 8.85
N VAL A 96 -0.93 6.80 8.90
CA VAL A 96 -2.09 7.70 8.82
C VAL A 96 -2.21 8.57 10.07
N GLU A 97 -1.89 8.07 11.27
CA GLU A 97 -1.91 8.89 12.49
C GLU A 97 -0.92 10.07 12.37
N GLU A 98 0.28 9.83 11.83
CA GLU A 98 1.30 10.87 11.57
C GLU A 98 0.87 11.87 10.48
N ASN A 99 -0.01 11.46 9.56
CA ASN A 99 -0.41 12.24 8.38
C ASN A 99 -1.89 12.64 8.37
N LYS A 100 -2.61 12.47 9.47
CA LYS A 100 -4.08 12.61 9.52
C LYS A 100 -4.60 13.99 9.09
N ASN A 101 -3.75 15.01 9.16
CA ASN A 101 -4.06 16.38 8.76
C ASN A 101 -4.28 16.57 7.25
N VAL A 102 -3.98 15.58 6.41
CA VAL A 102 -4.19 15.64 4.95
C VAL A 102 -5.48 14.93 4.47
N PHE A 103 -6.24 14.33 5.39
CA PHE A 103 -7.45 13.53 5.13
C PHE A 103 -8.75 14.23 5.57
#